data_AF-A0A5J4KZ68-F1
#
_entry.id   AF-A0A5J4KZ68-F1
#
_cell.length_a   1.000
_cell.length_b   1.000
_cell.length_c   1.000
_cell.angle_alpha   90.00
_cell.angle_beta   90.00
_cell.angle_gamma   90.00
#
_symmetry.space_group_name_H-M   'P 1'
#
loop_
_entity.id
_entity.type
_entity.pdbx_description
1 polymer ?
#
loop_
_entity_poly.entity_id
_entity_poly.type
_entity_poly.pdbx_seq_one_letter_code
_entity_poly.pdbx_strand_id
1 'polypeptide(L)'
;MPEEVFRYVAGVLPGVDLVGTGSIASRLWSNYAINVTGLDAPAVTGARNILIDAARARISLRVPPGHSAKDALAILTRHLESVAPWHVQLSFSEQDTGEGHAMATDGPAYQAARAAMLTAYGKEVGETGSGGSIPVINTFAHVMPKAEILIWEPKTPPPTYTPPTKASTPRKSSAPPSPKPSSWPRWVNHSHRYLLSSIVETHKPTLS
;
A
#
# COMPACT_ATOMS: atom_id res chain seq x y z
N MET A 1 12.49 -7.26 -7.22
CA MET A 1 12.40 -6.05 -8.08
C MET A 1 13.58 -5.15 -7.73
N PRO A 2 14.47 -4.85 -8.69
CA PRO A 2 15.54 -3.88 -8.49
C PRO A 2 15.01 -2.47 -8.18
N GLU A 3 15.78 -1.66 -7.45
CA GLU A 3 15.34 -0.32 -7.00
C GLU A 3 15.15 0.64 -8.18
N GLU A 4 16.04 0.59 -9.17
CA GLU A 4 15.99 1.45 -10.36
C GLU A 4 14.70 1.25 -11.16
N VAL A 5 14.26 -0.02 -11.28
CA VAL A 5 12.99 -0.36 -11.93
C VAL A 5 11.82 0.16 -11.12
N PHE A 6 11.88 0.01 -9.78
CA PHE A 6 10.84 0.53 -8.90
C PHE A 6 10.72 2.06 -8.99
N ARG A 7 11.84 2.78 -8.91
CA ARG A 7 11.89 4.24 -9.02
C ARG A 7 11.27 4.72 -10.33
N TYR A 8 11.57 4.05 -11.43
CA TYR A 8 10.98 4.37 -12.73
C TYR A 8 9.46 4.14 -12.75
N VAL A 9 9.01 2.96 -12.31
CA VAL A 9 7.57 2.61 -12.33
C VAL A 9 6.75 3.46 -11.36
N ALA A 10 7.31 3.81 -10.21
CA ALA A 10 6.65 4.63 -9.19
C ALA A 10 6.78 6.15 -9.47
N GLY A 11 7.51 6.56 -10.51
CA GLY A 11 7.71 7.97 -10.85
C GLY A 11 8.51 8.75 -9.80
N VAL A 12 9.47 8.10 -9.13
CA VAL A 12 10.31 8.74 -8.10
C VAL A 12 11.25 9.73 -8.77
N LEU A 13 11.23 10.97 -8.28
CA LEU A 13 12.05 12.05 -8.85
C LEU A 13 13.55 11.80 -8.62
N PRO A 14 14.41 12.27 -9.54
CA PRO A 14 15.86 12.25 -9.35
C PRO A 14 16.28 12.97 -8.06
N GLY A 15 17.15 12.35 -7.27
CA GLY A 15 17.64 12.91 -6.00
C GLY A 15 16.69 12.77 -4.81
N VAL A 16 15.50 12.19 -5.00
CA VAL A 16 14.58 11.87 -3.89
C VAL A 16 14.90 10.50 -3.34
N ASP A 17 15.09 10.40 -2.02
CA ASP A 17 15.33 9.16 -1.31
C ASP A 17 14.05 8.35 -1.09
N LEU A 18 14.19 7.02 -1.07
CA LEU A 18 13.10 6.13 -0.73
C LEU A 18 13.00 5.99 0.79
N VAL A 19 11.78 6.11 1.32
CA VAL A 19 11.50 5.90 2.74
C VAL A 19 11.54 4.40 3.09
N GLY A 20 11.91 4.09 4.32
CA GLY A 20 11.89 2.74 4.89
C GLY A 20 13.22 1.99 4.78
N THR A 21 13.25 0.79 5.36
CA THR A 21 14.45 -0.06 5.47
C THR A 21 14.21 -1.44 4.84
N GLY A 22 15.29 -2.16 4.55
CA GLY A 22 15.24 -3.47 3.90
C GLY A 22 14.98 -3.41 2.39
N SER A 23 14.66 -4.57 1.81
CA SER A 23 14.41 -4.70 0.36
C SER A 23 13.11 -4.01 -0.06
N ILE A 24 13.01 -3.61 -1.33
CA ILE A 24 11.79 -2.99 -1.88
C ILE A 24 10.57 -3.91 -1.71
N ALA A 25 10.73 -5.22 -1.91
CA ALA A 25 9.67 -6.18 -1.67
C ALA A 25 9.20 -6.18 -0.20
N SER A 26 10.13 -6.11 0.75
CA SER A 26 9.80 -6.04 2.18
C SER A 26 9.03 -4.76 2.51
N ARG A 27 9.44 -3.62 1.97
CA ARG A 27 8.76 -2.33 2.20
C ARG A 27 7.35 -2.32 1.62
N LEU A 28 7.15 -2.93 0.45
CA LEU A 28 5.86 -2.98 -0.21
C LEU A 28 4.90 -3.98 0.44
N TRP A 29 5.38 -5.16 0.85
CA TRP A 29 4.50 -6.30 1.18
C TRP A 29 4.74 -6.96 2.54
N SER A 30 5.84 -6.66 3.25
CA SER A 30 6.18 -7.37 4.52
C SER A 30 6.40 -6.49 5.76
N ASN A 31 6.59 -5.17 5.61
CA ASN A 31 6.78 -4.24 6.75
C ASN A 31 5.54 -3.39 7.07
N TYR A 32 5.47 -2.81 8.26
CA TYR A 32 4.49 -1.75 8.55
C TYR A 32 4.73 -0.52 7.66
N ALA A 33 3.65 0.16 7.27
CA ALA A 33 3.73 1.41 6.51
C ALA A 33 2.61 2.36 6.94
N ILE A 34 2.95 3.62 7.24
CA ILE A 34 2.01 4.64 7.69
C ILE A 34 2.01 5.82 6.72
N ASN A 35 0.83 6.23 6.27
CA ASN A 35 0.66 7.32 5.32
C ASN A 35 -0.44 8.28 5.79
N VAL A 36 -0.29 9.58 5.52
CA VAL A 36 -1.41 10.52 5.59
C VAL A 36 -2.10 10.54 4.23
N THR A 37 -3.35 10.09 4.17
CA THR A 37 -4.15 9.98 2.94
C THR A 37 -5.12 11.15 2.75
N GLY A 38 -5.34 11.94 3.79
CA GLY A 38 -6.12 13.16 3.74
C GLY A 38 -5.62 14.14 4.78
N LEU A 39 -5.67 15.43 4.48
CA LEU A 39 -5.27 16.51 5.38
C LEU A 39 -6.20 17.69 5.13
N ASP A 40 -6.97 18.06 6.15
CA ASP A 40 -7.74 19.29 6.17
C ASP A 40 -6.86 20.40 6.73
N ALA A 41 -6.28 21.16 5.81
CA ALA A 41 -5.54 22.39 6.07
C ALA A 41 -5.91 23.42 4.98
N PRO A 42 -5.79 24.74 5.26
CA PRO A 42 -6.04 25.75 4.25
C PRO A 42 -5.20 25.51 2.99
N ALA A 43 -5.82 25.63 1.83
CA ALA A 43 -5.09 25.61 0.57
C ALA A 43 -4.07 26.77 0.53
N VAL A 44 -2.90 26.53 -0.05
CA VAL A 44 -1.83 27.55 -0.18
C VAL A 44 -2.38 28.81 -0.88
N THR A 45 -3.08 28.61 -1.98
CA THR A 45 -3.78 29.69 -2.66
C THR A 45 -4.95 30.17 -1.80
N GLY A 46 -4.88 31.41 -1.33
CA GLY A 46 -5.91 32.00 -0.48
C GLY A 46 -5.70 31.78 1.02
N ALA A 47 -4.61 31.11 1.42
CA ALA A 47 -4.19 31.09 2.81
C ALA A 47 -3.99 32.52 3.34
N ARG A 48 -4.50 32.78 4.53
CA ARG A 48 -4.32 34.07 5.22
C ARG A 48 -3.45 33.86 6.45
N ASN A 49 -2.82 34.95 6.91
CA ASN A 49 -2.04 34.97 8.15
C ASN A 49 -2.95 35.01 9.38
N ILE A 50 -3.84 34.02 9.50
CA ILE A 50 -4.74 33.83 10.63
C ILE A 50 -4.44 32.50 11.31
N LEU A 51 -4.79 32.41 12.59
CA LEU A 51 -4.71 31.16 13.32
C LEU A 51 -5.81 30.21 12.87
N ILE A 52 -5.46 28.96 12.62
CA ILE A 52 -6.40 27.88 12.34
C ILE A 52 -6.77 27.22 13.68
N ASP A 53 -8.06 27.06 13.93
CA ASP A 53 -8.63 26.57 15.19
C ASP A 53 -8.64 25.05 15.29
N ALA A 54 -8.81 24.35 14.16
CA ALA A 54 -8.71 22.90 14.06
C ALA A 54 -8.06 22.42 12.75
N ALA A 55 -7.37 21.27 12.82
CA ALA A 55 -6.85 20.57 11.65
C ALA A 55 -7.20 19.09 11.74
N ARG A 56 -7.42 18.45 10.58
CA ARG A 56 -7.73 17.02 10.51
C ARG A 56 -6.79 16.29 9.59
N ALA A 57 -6.46 15.05 9.92
CA ALA A 57 -5.71 14.16 9.04
C ALA A 57 -6.36 12.78 8.98
N ARG A 58 -6.51 12.21 7.78
CA ARG A 58 -6.84 10.79 7.61
C ARG A 58 -5.54 10.02 7.51
N ILE A 59 -5.26 9.19 8.50
CA ILE A 59 -4.05 8.36 8.56
C ILE A 59 -4.41 6.94 8.13
N SER A 60 -3.63 6.38 7.22
CA SER A 60 -3.68 4.99 6.77
C SER A 60 -2.48 4.22 7.34
N LEU A 61 -2.69 3.24 8.20
CA LEU A 61 -1.65 2.30 8.64
C LEU A 61 -1.85 0.93 7.99
N ARG A 62 -0.79 0.40 7.37
CA ARG A 62 -0.71 -0.96 6.86
C ARG A 62 -0.04 -1.87 7.88
N VAL A 63 -0.71 -2.97 8.19
CA VAL A 63 -0.24 -3.98 9.13
C VAL A 63 0.13 -5.26 8.38
N PRO A 64 1.34 -5.82 8.60
CA PRO A 64 1.74 -7.08 7.99
C PRO A 64 0.93 -8.27 8.52
N PRO A 65 0.77 -9.35 7.73
CA PRO A 65 0.10 -10.56 8.20
C PRO A 65 0.72 -11.13 9.48
N GLY A 66 -0.11 -11.72 10.34
CA GLY A 66 0.31 -12.28 11.63
C GLY A 66 0.36 -11.27 12.78
N HIS A 67 0.07 -10.00 12.54
CA HIS A 67 -0.05 -8.97 13.57
C HIS A 67 -1.47 -8.43 13.63
N SER A 68 -1.99 -8.17 14.83
CA SER A 68 -3.33 -7.61 14.99
C SER A 68 -3.38 -6.14 14.57
N ALA A 69 -4.34 -5.82 13.70
CA ALA A 69 -4.62 -4.45 13.32
C ALA A 69 -5.20 -3.61 14.48
N LYS A 70 -5.95 -4.24 15.39
CA LYS A 70 -6.47 -3.59 16.58
C LYS A 70 -5.35 -3.15 17.53
N ASP A 71 -4.36 -4.02 17.74
CA ASP A 71 -3.21 -3.68 18.58
C ASP A 71 -2.36 -2.59 17.94
N ALA A 72 -2.17 -2.67 16.62
CA ALA A 72 -1.45 -1.64 15.86
C ALA A 72 -2.12 -0.26 15.95
N LEU A 73 -3.46 -0.21 15.86
CA LEU A 73 -4.24 1.01 16.08
C LEU A 73 -4.03 1.55 17.50
N ALA A 74 -4.14 0.71 18.52
CA ALA A 74 -3.96 1.13 19.91
C ALA A 74 -2.55 1.70 20.17
N ILE A 75 -1.52 1.09 19.58
CA ILE A 75 -0.14 1.59 19.63
C ILE A 75 -0.03 2.94 18.93
N LEU A 76 -0.62 3.09 17.75
CA LEU A 76 -0.61 4.34 16.99
C LEU A 76 -1.30 5.47 17.77
N THR A 77 -2.51 5.23 18.28
CA THR A 77 -3.28 6.20 19.07
C THR A 77 -2.48 6.68 20.27
N ARG A 78 -1.94 5.74 21.07
CA ARG A 78 -1.11 6.07 22.24
C ARG A 78 0.13 6.87 21.85
N HIS A 79 0.76 6.50 20.73
CA HIS A 79 1.93 7.23 20.25
C HIS A 79 1.58 8.68 19.91
N LEU A 80 0.50 8.90 19.15
CA LEU A 80 0.03 10.23 18.77
C LEU A 80 -0.34 11.09 19.99
N GLU A 81 -0.99 10.51 20.98
CA GLU A 81 -1.27 11.16 22.26
C GLU A 81 0.01 11.54 23.02
N SER A 82 1.00 10.65 23.04
CA SER A 82 2.26 10.87 23.78
C SER A 82 3.15 11.96 23.18
N VAL A 83 3.05 12.18 21.87
CA VAL A 83 3.90 13.16 21.14
C VAL A 83 3.18 14.46 20.85
N ALA A 84 1.90 14.57 21.23
CA ALA A 84 1.07 15.74 21.01
C ALA A 84 1.67 16.96 21.73
N PRO A 85 2.13 17.99 20.99
CA PRO A 85 2.73 19.17 21.62
C PRO A 85 1.65 20.08 22.22
N TRP A 86 2.05 20.98 23.12
CA TRP A 86 1.23 22.09 23.64
C TRP A 86 -0.13 21.71 24.22
N HIS A 87 -0.31 20.46 24.65
CA HIS A 87 -1.58 19.93 25.15
C HIS A 87 -2.74 20.09 24.15
N VAL A 88 -2.45 19.99 22.85
CA VAL A 88 -3.52 19.96 21.83
C VAL A 88 -4.51 18.84 22.14
N GLN A 89 -5.79 19.12 21.98
CA GLN A 89 -6.81 18.11 22.19
C GLN A 89 -6.92 17.24 20.95
N LEU A 90 -6.67 15.95 21.10
CA LEU A 90 -6.82 14.97 20.03
C LEU A 90 -8.17 14.27 20.13
N SER A 91 -8.85 14.13 19.01
CA SER A 91 -9.95 13.20 18.84
C SER A 91 -9.65 12.24 17.70
N PHE A 92 -10.15 11.01 17.82
CA PHE A 92 -9.99 9.95 16.81
C PHE A 92 -11.37 9.47 16.39
N SER A 93 -11.67 9.50 15.09
CA SER A 93 -12.96 9.05 14.55
C SER A 93 -12.77 8.13 13.34
N GLU A 94 -13.83 7.37 13.01
CA GLU A 94 -13.90 6.44 11.88
C GLU A 94 -12.73 5.42 11.81
N GLN A 95 -12.65 4.54 12.80
CA GLN A 95 -11.65 3.47 12.84
C GLN A 95 -12.17 2.24 12.07
N ASP A 96 -11.71 2.07 10.84
CA ASP A 96 -11.90 0.81 10.09
C ASP A 96 -10.63 -0.04 10.23
N THR A 97 -10.80 -1.31 10.56
CA THR A 97 -9.69 -2.26 10.75
C THR A 97 -9.96 -3.52 9.93
N GLY A 98 -8.92 -4.11 9.38
CA GLY A 98 -8.97 -5.53 9.10
C GLY A 98 -7.60 -6.17 9.26
N GLU A 99 -7.53 -7.49 9.12
CA GLU A 99 -6.38 -8.28 9.56
C GLU A 99 -5.58 -8.85 8.39
N GLY A 100 -4.28 -8.59 8.30
CA GLY A 100 -3.46 -9.12 7.20
C GLY A 100 -3.58 -10.65 7.06
N HIS A 101 -3.71 -11.15 5.82
CA HIS A 101 -3.82 -12.58 5.54
C HIS A 101 -2.63 -13.09 4.72
N ALA A 102 -2.04 -14.20 5.16
CA ALA A 102 -1.01 -14.92 4.43
C ALA A 102 -1.59 -16.25 3.93
N MET A 103 -1.63 -16.44 2.61
CA MET A 103 -2.16 -17.65 1.99
C MET A 103 -1.11 -18.77 1.96
N ALA A 104 -1.57 -20.01 2.16
CA ALA A 104 -0.75 -21.21 2.01
C ALA A 104 -0.42 -21.48 0.53
N THR A 105 0.79 -21.98 0.27
CA THR A 105 1.33 -22.25 -1.09
C THR A 105 1.79 -23.68 -1.30
N ASP A 106 1.36 -24.59 -0.44
CA ASP A 106 1.77 -26.00 -0.44
C ASP A 106 0.59 -26.95 -0.69
N GLY A 107 -0.64 -26.43 -0.73
CA GLY A 107 -1.85 -27.22 -0.90
C GLY A 107 -2.07 -27.78 -2.31
N PRO A 108 -2.89 -28.84 -2.44
CA PRO A 108 -3.17 -29.49 -3.72
C PRO A 108 -3.82 -28.57 -4.76
N ALA A 109 -4.69 -27.64 -4.36
CA ALA A 109 -5.30 -26.70 -5.30
C ALA A 109 -4.25 -25.71 -5.83
N TYR A 110 -3.34 -25.24 -4.97
CA TYR A 110 -2.21 -24.41 -5.37
C TYR A 110 -1.32 -25.10 -6.42
N GLN A 111 -0.94 -26.36 -6.17
CA GLN A 111 -0.11 -27.11 -7.09
C GLN A 111 -0.82 -27.37 -8.43
N ALA A 112 -2.12 -27.69 -8.40
CA ALA A 112 -2.92 -27.88 -9.61
C ALA A 112 -3.01 -26.60 -10.44
N ALA A 113 -3.28 -25.46 -9.79
CA ALA A 113 -3.30 -24.16 -10.46
C ALA A 113 -1.94 -23.81 -11.08
N ARG A 114 -0.85 -24.06 -10.34
CA ARG A 114 0.51 -23.83 -10.81
C ARG A 114 0.86 -24.67 -12.05
N ALA A 115 0.48 -25.95 -12.05
CA ALA A 115 0.67 -26.84 -13.19
C ALA A 115 -0.15 -26.40 -14.41
N ALA A 116 -1.44 -26.10 -14.23
CA ALA A 116 -2.32 -25.64 -15.31
C ALA A 116 -1.78 -24.38 -16.00
N MET A 117 -1.17 -23.49 -15.22
CA MET A 117 -0.64 -22.22 -15.71
C MET A 117 0.69 -22.38 -16.43
N LEU A 118 1.54 -23.29 -15.95
CA LEU A 118 2.73 -23.70 -16.70
C LEU A 118 2.34 -24.29 -18.06
N THR A 119 1.30 -25.13 -18.11
CA THR A 119 0.80 -25.70 -19.37
C THR A 119 0.24 -24.63 -20.30
N ALA A 120 -0.56 -23.69 -19.77
CA ALA A 120 -1.21 -22.66 -20.59
C ALA A 120 -0.24 -21.60 -21.13
N TYR A 121 0.80 -21.23 -20.35
CA TYR A 121 1.66 -20.08 -20.66
C TYR A 121 3.13 -20.43 -20.90
N GLY A 122 3.53 -21.70 -20.70
CA GLY A 122 4.90 -22.18 -20.95
C GLY A 122 5.97 -21.55 -20.05
N LYS A 123 5.59 -20.96 -18.92
CA LYS A 123 6.51 -20.35 -17.95
C LYS A 123 6.13 -20.68 -16.52
N GLU A 124 7.15 -20.70 -15.66
CA GLU A 124 6.94 -20.86 -14.23
C GLU A 124 6.16 -19.68 -13.64
N VAL A 125 5.27 -20.04 -12.73
CA VAL A 125 4.47 -19.13 -11.91
C VAL A 125 5.37 -18.44 -10.90
N GLY A 126 5.39 -17.11 -10.93
CA GLY A 126 6.04 -16.27 -9.91
C GLY A 126 5.12 -15.99 -8.72
N GLU A 127 5.71 -15.78 -7.55
CA GLU A 127 4.98 -15.39 -6.34
C GLU A 127 5.30 -13.94 -5.97
N THR A 128 4.32 -13.20 -5.44
CA THR A 128 4.51 -11.82 -4.96
C THR A 128 3.34 -11.43 -4.09
N GLY A 129 3.59 -10.69 -3.01
CA GLY A 129 2.52 -10.16 -2.16
C GLY A 129 1.76 -9.01 -2.81
N SER A 130 0.66 -8.59 -2.17
CA SER A 130 -0.09 -7.40 -2.55
C SER A 130 -0.16 -6.42 -1.38
N GLY A 131 0.03 -5.13 -1.70
CA GLY A 131 -0.21 -4.06 -0.75
C GLY A 131 -1.68 -3.76 -0.52
N GLY A 132 -2.59 -4.33 -1.33
CA GLY A 132 -4.03 -4.04 -1.29
C GLY A 132 -4.77 -4.80 -0.19
N SER A 133 -6.03 -4.40 0.01
CA SER A 133 -6.98 -4.99 0.96
C SER A 133 -8.15 -5.57 0.21
N ILE A 134 -8.45 -6.86 0.42
CA ILE A 134 -9.63 -7.53 -0.16
C ILE A 134 -10.38 -8.17 1.01
N PRO A 135 -11.35 -7.45 1.63
CA PRO A 135 -11.98 -7.86 2.88
C PRO A 135 -12.62 -9.25 2.85
N VAL A 136 -13.14 -9.66 1.69
CA VAL A 136 -13.81 -10.97 1.55
C VAL A 136 -12.88 -12.15 1.82
N ILE A 137 -11.55 -11.98 1.67
CA ILE A 137 -10.57 -13.03 1.96
C ILE A 137 -10.56 -13.38 3.43
N ASN A 138 -10.61 -12.39 4.32
CA ASN A 138 -10.65 -12.67 5.75
C ASN A 138 -11.94 -13.37 6.15
N THR A 139 -13.06 -12.97 5.55
CA THR A 139 -14.33 -13.64 5.74
C THR A 139 -14.23 -15.11 5.33
N PHE A 140 -13.65 -15.41 4.17
CA PHE A 140 -13.46 -16.79 3.73
C PHE A 140 -12.48 -17.57 4.60
N ALA A 141 -11.35 -16.98 4.97
CA ALA A 141 -10.39 -17.62 5.86
C ALA A 141 -10.99 -17.96 7.24
N HIS A 142 -11.91 -17.12 7.73
CA HIS A 142 -12.61 -17.35 8.99
C HIS A 142 -13.70 -18.42 8.87
N VAL A 143 -14.54 -18.34 7.83
CA VAL A 143 -15.68 -19.26 7.65
C VAL A 143 -15.24 -20.63 7.13
N MET A 144 -14.17 -20.68 6.34
CA MET A 144 -13.64 -21.89 5.72
C MET A 144 -12.12 -21.99 5.95
N PRO A 145 -11.67 -22.30 7.17
CA PRO A 145 -10.24 -22.30 7.52
C PRO A 145 -9.41 -23.37 6.79
N LYS A 146 -10.05 -24.35 6.18
CA LYS A 146 -9.41 -25.40 5.38
C LYS A 146 -9.46 -25.13 3.88
N ALA A 147 -10.13 -24.07 3.43
CA ALA A 147 -10.21 -23.74 2.03
C ALA A 147 -8.88 -23.13 1.56
N GLU A 148 -8.37 -23.63 0.44
CA GLU A 148 -7.29 -22.96 -0.28
C GLU A 148 -7.88 -21.78 -1.06
N ILE A 149 -7.36 -20.57 -0.79
CA ILE A 149 -7.72 -19.35 -1.50
C ILE A 149 -6.60 -19.06 -2.50
N LEU A 150 -6.96 -18.87 -3.77
CA LEU A 150 -6.05 -18.55 -4.86
C LEU A 150 -6.54 -17.27 -5.53
N ILE A 151 -5.61 -16.33 -5.76
CA ILE A 151 -5.92 -15.04 -6.37
C ILE A 151 -4.95 -14.82 -7.51
N TRP A 152 -5.52 -14.53 -8.67
CA TRP A 152 -4.79 -14.25 -9.91
C TRP A 152 -5.31 -12.94 -10.48
N GLU A 153 -4.36 -12.11 -10.92
CA GLU A 153 -4.66 -10.91 -11.69
C GLU A 153 -3.87 -10.90 -13.00
N PRO A 154 -4.48 -10.54 -14.14
CA PRO A 154 -3.74 -10.26 -15.36
C PRO A 154 -2.95 -8.96 -15.17
N LYS A 155 -1.63 -9.06 -15.03
CA LYS A 155 -0.76 -7.89 -14.90
C LYS A 155 -0.05 -7.59 -16.21
N THR A 156 -0.33 -6.42 -16.79
CA THR A 156 0.47 -5.88 -17.90
C THR A 156 1.93 -5.72 -17.44
N PRO A 157 2.92 -6.15 -18.23
CA PRO A 157 4.31 -5.95 -17.86
C PRO A 157 4.59 -4.46 -17.64
N PRO A 158 5.38 -4.10 -16.61
CA PRO A 158 5.78 -2.71 -16.43
C PRO A 158 6.50 -2.24 -17.70
N PRO A 159 6.40 -0.94 -18.05
CA PRO A 159 7.13 -0.38 -19.17
C PRO A 159 8.61 -0.76 -19.06
N THR A 160 9.21 -1.15 -20.18
CA THR A 160 10.64 -1.51 -20.22
C THR A 160 11.45 -0.33 -19.70
N TYR A 161 12.17 -0.53 -18.60
CA TYR A 161 13.10 0.47 -18.10
C TYR A 161 14.27 0.57 -19.08
N THR A 162 14.36 1.71 -19.76
CA THR A 162 15.53 2.06 -20.57
C THR A 162 16.31 3.12 -19.79
N PRO A 163 17.55 2.83 -19.34
CA PRO A 163 18.37 3.82 -18.65
C PRO A 163 18.48 5.08 -19.51
N PRO A 164 18.35 6.29 -18.94
CA PRO A 164 18.58 7.50 -19.71
C PRO A 164 20.03 7.50 -20.22
N THR A 165 20.20 7.45 -21.55
CA THR A 165 21.48 7.80 -22.18
C THR A 165 21.76 9.27 -21.89
N LYS A 166 23.04 9.64 -21.73
CA LYS A 166 23.52 10.98 -21.26
C LYS A 166 23.06 12.22 -22.08
N ALA A 167 22.14 12.08 -23.03
CA ALA A 167 21.54 13.20 -23.73
C ALA A 167 20.10 12.87 -24.15
N SER A 168 19.11 13.22 -23.33
CA SER A 168 17.77 13.50 -23.84
C SER A 168 16.99 14.43 -22.89
N THR A 169 16.44 15.48 -23.49
CA THR A 169 15.60 16.53 -22.91
C THR A 169 14.31 15.96 -22.28
N PRO A 170 13.71 16.58 -21.24
CA PRO A 170 12.49 16.07 -20.60
C PRO A 170 11.35 15.91 -21.61
N ARG A 171 10.79 14.70 -21.68
CA ARG A 171 9.68 14.36 -22.59
C ARG A 171 8.37 15.00 -22.07
N LYS A 172 7.72 15.84 -22.88
CA LYS A 172 6.32 16.27 -22.65
C LYS A 172 5.40 15.05 -22.73
N SER A 173 4.41 14.97 -21.84
CA SER A 173 3.43 13.88 -21.81
C SER A 173 2.57 13.90 -23.08
N SER A 174 2.65 12.83 -23.88
CA SER A 174 1.65 12.51 -24.90
C SER A 174 1.01 11.16 -24.57
N ALA A 175 -0.27 11.03 -24.90
CA ALA A 175 -1.12 9.89 -24.60
C ALA A 175 -0.52 8.55 -25.11
N PRO A 176 -0.72 7.43 -24.39
CA PRO A 176 -0.16 6.14 -24.78
C PRO A 176 -0.84 5.59 -26.04
N PRO A 177 -0.09 4.95 -26.96
CA PRO A 177 -0.67 4.24 -28.08
C PRO A 177 -1.42 2.98 -27.64
N SER A 178 -2.39 2.56 -28.45
CA SER A 178 -3.23 1.37 -28.23
C SER A 178 -2.41 0.08 -28.11
N PRO A 179 -2.76 -0.85 -27.20
CA PRO A 179 -1.96 -2.04 -26.94
C PRO A 179 -2.11 -3.09 -28.05
N LYS A 180 -0.97 -3.64 -28.52
CA LYS A 180 -0.93 -4.87 -29.34
C LYS A 180 -1.10 -6.12 -28.45
N PRO A 181 -1.71 -7.20 -28.96
CA PRO A 181 -1.99 -8.41 -28.19
C PRO A 181 -0.73 -9.29 -28.11
N SER A 182 0.19 -8.94 -27.22
CA SER A 182 1.30 -9.81 -26.81
C SER A 182 1.70 -9.51 -25.36
N SER A 183 0.71 -9.43 -24.47
CA SER A 183 0.95 -9.17 -23.05
C SER A 183 1.06 -10.46 -22.25
N TRP A 184 2.21 -10.61 -21.59
CA TRP A 184 2.53 -11.61 -20.59
C TRP A 184 1.70 -11.42 -19.32
N PRO A 185 1.07 -12.46 -18.75
CA PRO A 185 0.59 -12.42 -17.37
C PRO A 185 1.68 -12.95 -16.42
N ARG A 186 2.03 -12.16 -15.39
CA ARG A 186 2.96 -12.55 -14.31
C ARG A 186 2.14 -12.85 -13.06
N TRP A 187 2.33 -14.03 -12.46
CA TRP A 187 1.62 -14.50 -11.27
C TRP A 187 2.00 -13.75 -9.97
N VAL A 188 1.08 -13.79 -9.00
CA VAL A 188 1.15 -13.13 -7.69
C VAL A 188 0.44 -14.01 -6.65
N ASN A 189 1.19 -14.59 -5.70
CA ASN A 189 0.62 -15.23 -4.51
C ASN A 189 0.30 -14.18 -3.43
N HIS A 190 -0.98 -13.92 -3.23
CA HIS A 190 -1.41 -12.75 -2.47
C HIS A 190 -1.34 -12.96 -0.95
N SER A 191 -0.42 -12.26 -0.30
CA SER A 191 -0.62 -11.81 1.07
C SER A 191 -1.36 -10.47 1.03
N HIS A 192 -2.51 -10.38 1.67
CA HIS A 192 -3.31 -9.16 1.71
C HIS A 192 -3.06 -8.39 2.99
N ARG A 193 -2.97 -7.08 2.88
CA ARG A 193 -2.74 -6.16 4.01
C ARG A 193 -3.98 -5.33 4.20
N TYR A 194 -4.29 -4.98 5.43
CA TYR A 194 -5.45 -4.15 5.71
C TYR A 194 -5.04 -2.73 6.02
N LEU A 195 -5.96 -1.84 5.67
CA LEU A 195 -5.87 -0.41 5.85
C LEU A 195 -6.57 -0.07 7.16
N LEU A 196 -5.81 0.45 8.12
CA LEU A 196 -6.38 1.17 9.23
C LEU A 196 -6.57 2.61 8.79
N SER A 197 -7.79 3.09 8.61
CA SER A 197 -8.02 4.53 8.48
C SER A 197 -8.47 5.11 9.81
N SER A 198 -7.91 6.23 10.23
CA SER A 198 -8.42 7.03 11.34
C SER A 198 -8.37 8.51 10.99
N ILE A 199 -9.44 9.24 11.27
CA ILE A 199 -9.43 10.69 11.25
C ILE A 199 -8.90 11.16 12.61
N VAL A 200 -7.82 11.93 12.59
CA VAL A 200 -7.26 12.61 13.76
C VAL A 200 -7.66 14.07 13.65
N GLU A 201 -8.28 14.62 14.69
CA GLU A 201 -8.62 16.04 14.76
C GLU A 201 -7.93 16.67 15.96
N THR A 202 -7.27 17.81 15.74
CA THR A 202 -6.66 18.62 16.79
C THR A 202 -7.47 19.89 17.02
N HIS A 203 -7.74 20.22 18.28
CA HIS A 203 -8.36 21.50 18.66
C HIS A 203 -7.44 22.33 19.55
N LYS A 204 -7.47 23.65 19.36
CA LYS A 204 -6.86 24.60 20.30
C LYS A 204 -7.69 24.65 21.61
N PRO A 205 -7.05 24.69 22.80
CA PRO A 205 -7.78 24.98 24.03
C PRO A 205 -8.44 26.37 23.94
N THR A 206 -9.74 26.43 24.23
CA THR A 206 -10.48 27.68 24.41
C THR A 206 -9.87 28.42 25.59
N LEU A 207 -9.28 29.59 25.33
CA LEU A 207 -8.89 30.52 26.38
C LEU A 207 -10.18 31.13 26.95
N SER A 208 -10.55 30.71 28.15
CA SER A 208 -11.59 31.32 28.99
C SER A 208 -11.11 32.64 29.57
#